data_AF-A0A2C6DCD6-F1
#
_entry.id   AF-A0A2C6DCD6-F1
#
_cell.length_a   1.000
_cell.length_b   1.000
_cell.length_c   1.000
_cell.angle_alpha   90.00
_cell.angle_beta   90.00
_cell.angle_gamma   90.00
#
_symmetry.space_group_name_H-M   'P 1'
#
loop_
_entity.id
_entity.type
_entity.pdbx_description
1 polymer ?
#
loop_
_entity_poly.entity_id
_entity_poly.type
_entity_poly.pdbx_seq_one_letter_code
_entity_poly.pdbx_strand_id
1 'polypeptide(L)'
;MKIVYGLALSALLFSNTLLANELNIIPGVSAGPVTANTSEADLIALLGKEQVKREKIPLPEDDEMEVTVLFPGNSEKELQVVWDKPFVKPVAVNIIGSAWKTPEGVALGMSLKDLEKVNQSNFKLSGYEWDYAGVVTSYGKSQLSKYAKTLHLRFNDDNASKRVSDAEYASVMGDSDFSSGNKVMQKMNPAVKEMRITFSKPESTESGYIPRVDGEWKIVSGVCGKVCTMDNAQISKYKGKMVQVYKGSYLSPFVKLDSCGLTKSYEIKPLAEWLDSEPYAAPLNLKAKNIAVHTFSCPKDSAEFITLDDDKTAVIAWEGVYFKLQLQ
;
A
#
# COMPACT_ATOMS: atom_id res chain seq x y z
N MET A 1 14.37 -63.75 16.86
CA MET A 1 13.43 -63.53 15.73
C MET A 1 13.21 -62.02 15.64
N LYS A 2 13.80 -61.36 14.63
CA LYS A 2 13.73 -59.89 14.46
C LYS A 2 12.35 -59.52 13.87
N ILE A 3 11.59 -58.69 14.57
CA ILE A 3 10.41 -58.02 14.01
C ILE A 3 10.83 -56.60 13.67
N VAL A 4 10.82 -56.29 12.38
CA VAL A 4 11.16 -54.98 11.83
C VAL A 4 9.92 -54.08 11.94
N TYR A 5 10.06 -52.92 12.57
CA TYR A 5 9.07 -51.85 12.55
C TYR A 5 9.07 -51.19 11.16
N GLY A 6 7.97 -51.31 10.43
CA GLY A 6 7.70 -50.51 9.23
C GLY A 6 7.19 -49.12 9.64
N LEU A 7 8.03 -48.10 9.48
CA LEU A 7 7.62 -46.70 9.50
C LEU A 7 6.81 -46.41 8.22
N ALA A 8 5.50 -46.22 8.38
CA ALA A 8 4.67 -45.63 7.33
C ALA A 8 4.99 -44.13 7.26
N LEU A 9 5.80 -43.74 6.27
CA LEU A 9 6.04 -42.34 5.94
C LEU A 9 4.79 -41.80 5.22
N SER A 10 3.88 -41.17 5.96
CA SER A 10 2.78 -40.41 5.35
C SER A 10 3.35 -39.13 4.76
N ALA A 11 3.66 -39.14 3.47
CA ALA A 11 3.90 -37.93 2.71
C ALA A 11 2.56 -37.16 2.62
N LEU A 12 2.42 -36.12 3.44
CA LEU A 12 1.42 -35.07 3.23
C LEU A 12 1.76 -34.38 1.91
N LEU A 13 1.05 -34.74 0.85
CA LEU A 13 1.01 -33.97 -0.40
C LEU A 13 0.45 -32.59 -0.06
N PHE A 14 1.31 -31.57 0.02
CA PHE A 14 0.86 -30.19 0.06
C PHE A 14 0.16 -29.88 -1.27
N SER A 15 -1.15 -29.62 -1.19
CA SER A 15 -2.03 -29.36 -2.33
C SER A 15 -1.51 -28.24 -3.23
N ASN A 16 -1.33 -28.54 -4.51
CA ASN A 16 -0.95 -27.59 -5.57
C ASN A 16 -2.16 -26.85 -6.19
N THR A 17 -3.19 -26.57 -5.39
CA THR A 17 -4.43 -25.96 -5.88
C THR A 17 -4.71 -24.67 -5.14
N LEU A 18 -4.05 -23.59 -5.60
CA LEU A 18 -4.61 -22.24 -5.43
C LEU A 18 -5.99 -22.22 -6.09
N LEU A 19 -7.02 -21.85 -5.34
CA LEU A 19 -8.38 -21.73 -5.85
C LEU A 19 -8.50 -20.50 -6.76
N ALA A 20 -9.47 -20.50 -7.68
CA ALA A 20 -9.70 -19.42 -8.65
C ALA A 20 -9.91 -18.02 -8.05
N ASN A 21 -10.13 -17.90 -6.73
CA ASN A 21 -10.27 -16.63 -6.02
C ASN A 21 -8.93 -15.94 -5.71
N GLU A 22 -7.79 -16.61 -5.89
CA GLU A 22 -6.47 -16.10 -5.49
C GLU A 22 -5.74 -15.31 -6.59
N LEU A 23 -6.24 -15.31 -7.83
CA LEU A 23 -5.70 -14.50 -8.93
C LEU A 23 -6.49 -13.21 -9.17
N ASN A 24 -7.24 -12.78 -8.16
CA ASN A 24 -7.99 -11.53 -8.20
C ASN A 24 -7.11 -10.36 -7.77
N ILE A 25 -7.31 -9.24 -8.45
CA ILE A 25 -6.73 -7.96 -8.10
C ILE A 25 -7.85 -7.08 -7.55
N ILE A 26 -7.66 -6.47 -6.40
CA ILE A 26 -8.50 -5.37 -5.93
C ILE A 26 -7.59 -4.14 -5.91
N PRO A 27 -7.64 -3.26 -6.93
CA PRO A 27 -6.71 -2.14 -7.02
C PRO A 27 -6.73 -1.27 -5.76
N GLY A 28 -5.55 -1.04 -5.19
CA GLY A 28 -5.40 -0.30 -3.94
C GLY A 28 -5.42 -1.15 -2.67
N VAL A 29 -5.89 -2.39 -2.76
CA VAL A 29 -6.10 -3.28 -1.60
C VAL A 29 -5.22 -4.53 -1.70
N SER A 30 -5.35 -5.32 -2.76
CA SER A 30 -4.64 -6.60 -2.90
C SER A 30 -4.37 -7.00 -4.34
N ALA A 31 -3.33 -7.82 -4.53
CA ALA A 31 -3.12 -8.64 -5.73
C ALA A 31 -2.86 -10.08 -5.23
N GLY A 32 -3.91 -10.91 -5.24
CA GLY A 32 -3.87 -12.21 -4.60
C GLY A 32 -3.45 -12.11 -3.12
N PRO A 33 -2.38 -12.79 -2.69
CA PRO A 33 -1.92 -12.75 -1.30
C PRO A 33 -1.16 -11.47 -0.92
N VAL A 34 -0.80 -10.62 -1.89
CA VAL A 34 -0.02 -9.40 -1.64
C VAL A 34 -0.97 -8.26 -1.26
N THR A 35 -0.77 -7.70 -0.07
CA THR A 35 -1.43 -6.50 0.45
C THR A 35 -0.39 -5.47 0.89
N ALA A 36 -0.82 -4.26 1.27
CA ALA A 36 0.09 -3.24 1.83
C ALA A 36 0.84 -3.67 3.10
N ASN A 37 0.39 -4.73 3.78
CA ASN A 37 0.94 -5.21 5.04
C ASN A 37 1.63 -6.58 4.93
N THR A 38 1.65 -7.19 3.73
CA THR A 38 2.21 -8.52 3.54
C THR A 38 3.73 -8.46 3.42
N SER A 39 4.46 -9.14 4.30
CA SER A 39 5.92 -9.28 4.19
C SER A 39 6.32 -10.42 3.27
N GLU A 40 7.59 -10.46 2.83
CA GLU A 40 8.09 -11.59 2.05
C GLU A 40 8.07 -12.89 2.86
N ALA A 41 8.31 -12.81 4.17
CA ALA A 41 8.22 -13.97 5.06
C ALA A 41 6.81 -14.57 5.06
N ASP A 42 5.77 -13.72 5.06
CA ASP A 42 4.38 -14.16 4.95
C ASP A 42 4.10 -14.84 3.60
N LEU A 43 4.64 -14.28 2.51
CA LEU A 43 4.53 -14.87 1.16
C LEU A 43 5.22 -16.24 1.08
N ILE A 44 6.40 -16.39 1.68
CA ILE A 44 7.13 -17.67 1.74
C ILE A 44 6.35 -18.69 2.57
N ALA A 45 5.80 -18.27 3.71
CA ALA A 45 5.02 -19.14 4.58
C ALA A 45 3.73 -19.63 3.89
N LEU A 46 3.10 -18.77 3.08
CA LEU A 46 1.85 -19.07 2.38
C LEU A 46 2.06 -19.89 1.11
N LEU A 47 3.02 -19.50 0.26
CA LEU A 47 3.20 -20.04 -1.10
C LEU A 47 4.31 -21.10 -1.18
N GLY A 48 5.16 -21.17 -0.16
CA GLY A 48 6.38 -21.96 -0.18
C GLY A 48 7.54 -21.23 -0.84
N LYS A 49 8.76 -21.48 -0.33
CA LYS A 49 9.99 -20.80 -0.75
C LYS A 49 10.28 -20.91 -2.25
N GLU A 50 9.85 -21.98 -2.91
CA GLU A 50 10.07 -22.18 -4.35
C GLU A 50 9.25 -21.24 -5.23
N GLN A 51 8.14 -20.70 -4.71
CA GLN A 51 7.25 -19.79 -5.43
C GLN A 51 7.56 -18.31 -5.15
N VAL A 52 8.61 -18.03 -4.37
CA VAL A 52 8.99 -16.67 -3.95
C VAL A 52 10.49 -16.47 -4.19
N LYS A 53 10.84 -15.56 -5.08
CA LYS A 53 12.24 -15.31 -5.46
C LYS A 53 12.54 -13.82 -5.44
N ARG A 54 13.67 -13.43 -4.83
CA ARG A 54 14.19 -12.06 -4.98
C ARG A 54 14.91 -11.93 -6.30
N GLU A 55 14.65 -10.83 -7.01
CA GLU A 55 15.34 -10.48 -8.24
C GLU A 55 15.67 -8.99 -8.24
N LYS A 56 16.71 -8.63 -8.99
CA LYS A 56 16.98 -7.24 -9.31
C LYS A 56 16.44 -6.96 -10.70
N ILE A 57 15.66 -5.89 -10.83
CA ILE A 57 15.18 -5.41 -12.11
C ILE A 57 15.86 -4.07 -12.43
N PRO A 58 16.25 -3.87 -13.70
CA PRO A 58 16.88 -2.62 -14.12
C PRO A 58 15.88 -1.46 -14.05
N LEU A 59 16.41 -0.29 -13.70
CA LEU A 59 15.75 1.00 -13.73
C LEU A 59 16.42 1.90 -14.78
N PRO A 60 15.82 3.05 -15.13
CA PRO A 60 16.51 4.07 -15.91
C PRO A 60 17.82 4.51 -15.26
N GLU A 61 18.73 5.07 -16.06
CA GLU A 61 20.02 5.62 -15.59
C GLU A 61 20.97 4.59 -14.95
N ASP A 62 20.95 3.34 -15.42
CA ASP A 62 21.79 2.24 -14.94
C ASP A 62 21.60 1.89 -13.44
N ASP A 63 20.44 2.23 -12.88
CA ASP A 63 20.07 1.85 -11.52
C ASP A 63 19.38 0.47 -11.50
N GLU A 64 19.31 -0.15 -10.33
CA GLU A 64 18.63 -1.44 -10.12
C GLU A 64 17.75 -1.37 -8.88
N MET A 65 16.57 -1.99 -8.95
CA MET A 65 15.76 -2.20 -7.75
C MET A 65 15.55 -3.67 -7.46
N GLU A 66 15.59 -4.03 -6.17
CA GLU A 66 15.28 -5.37 -5.73
C GLU A 66 13.76 -5.54 -5.54
N VAL A 67 13.21 -6.58 -6.14
CA VAL A 67 11.80 -6.96 -6.08
C VAL A 67 11.66 -8.40 -5.63
N THR A 68 10.47 -8.78 -5.18
CA THR A 68 10.13 -10.18 -4.94
C THR A 68 9.19 -10.67 -6.04
N VAL A 69 9.65 -11.63 -6.84
CA VAL A 69 8.85 -12.31 -7.87
C VAL A 69 8.08 -13.46 -7.23
N LEU A 70 6.77 -13.49 -7.48
CA LEU A 70 5.90 -14.62 -7.15
C LEU A 70 5.64 -15.46 -8.39
N PHE A 71 5.63 -16.78 -8.23
CA PHE A 71 5.46 -17.75 -9.32
C PHE A 71 6.42 -17.52 -10.50
N PRO A 72 7.74 -17.45 -10.26
CA PRO A 72 8.72 -17.11 -11.29
C PRO A 72 8.68 -18.09 -12.47
N GLY A 73 8.61 -17.56 -13.69
CA GLY A 73 8.52 -18.30 -14.95
C GLY A 73 7.10 -18.75 -15.33
N ASN A 74 6.08 -18.44 -14.52
CA ASN A 74 4.71 -18.83 -14.81
C ASN A 74 3.98 -17.76 -15.64
N SER A 75 3.71 -18.04 -16.91
CA SER A 75 3.07 -17.11 -17.84
C SER A 75 1.67 -16.64 -17.44
N GLU A 76 0.98 -17.35 -16.55
CA GLU A 76 -0.36 -17.00 -16.10
C GLU A 76 -0.37 -16.27 -14.76
N LYS A 77 0.54 -16.64 -13.85
CA LYS A 77 0.48 -16.25 -12.43
C LYS A 77 1.61 -15.33 -11.97
N GLU A 78 2.64 -15.12 -12.77
CA GLU A 78 3.79 -14.34 -12.33
C GLU A 78 3.40 -12.90 -11.97
N LEU A 79 3.96 -12.38 -10.88
CA LEU A 79 3.90 -10.96 -10.52
C LEU A 79 5.17 -10.55 -9.80
N GLN A 80 5.44 -9.25 -9.74
CA GLN A 80 6.59 -8.68 -9.04
C GLN A 80 6.11 -7.72 -7.96
N VAL A 81 6.50 -7.99 -6.71
CA VAL A 81 6.24 -7.12 -5.56
C VAL A 81 7.35 -6.09 -5.45
N VAL A 82 6.94 -4.83 -5.44
CA VAL A 82 7.80 -3.68 -5.25
C VAL A 82 7.64 -3.18 -3.82
N TRP A 83 8.76 -2.92 -3.14
CA TRP A 83 8.80 -2.65 -1.71
C TRP A 83 9.05 -1.16 -1.41
N ASP A 84 8.28 -0.58 -0.49
CA ASP A 84 8.57 0.71 0.18
C ASP A 84 9.68 0.51 1.22
N LYS A 85 9.50 -0.50 2.07
CA LYS A 85 10.51 -1.01 2.99
C LYS A 85 10.89 -2.41 2.51
N PRO A 86 12.17 -2.65 2.14
CA PRO A 86 12.59 -3.92 1.54
C PRO A 86 12.04 -5.13 2.28
N PHE A 87 11.29 -5.97 1.57
CA PHE A 87 10.72 -7.26 2.03
C PHE A 87 9.74 -7.20 3.20
N VAL A 88 9.36 -6.00 3.66
CA VAL A 88 8.49 -5.80 4.83
C VAL A 88 7.21 -5.07 4.45
N LYS A 89 7.28 -4.06 3.58
CA LYS A 89 6.13 -3.23 3.23
C LYS A 89 6.03 -3.03 1.71
N PRO A 90 5.08 -3.70 1.03
CA PRO A 90 4.84 -3.48 -0.39
C PRO A 90 4.32 -2.07 -0.66
N VAL A 91 4.78 -1.46 -1.77
CA VAL A 91 4.20 -0.22 -2.31
C VAL A 91 3.40 -0.47 -3.58
N ALA A 92 3.81 -1.46 -4.36
CA ALA A 92 3.16 -1.78 -5.62
C ALA A 92 3.38 -3.23 -6.02
N VAL A 93 2.60 -3.66 -7.02
CA VAL A 93 2.75 -4.92 -7.72
C VAL A 93 2.75 -4.66 -9.21
N ASN A 94 3.77 -5.14 -9.92
CA ASN A 94 3.73 -5.26 -11.39
C ASN A 94 3.12 -6.62 -11.73
N ILE A 95 2.08 -6.61 -12.55
CA ILE A 95 1.43 -7.83 -13.03
C ILE A 95 2.18 -8.30 -14.28
N ILE A 96 2.57 -9.57 -14.31
CA ILE A 96 3.29 -10.17 -15.45
C ILE A 96 2.41 -11.23 -16.12
N GLY A 97 1.75 -12.06 -15.32
CA GLY A 97 0.93 -13.18 -15.76
C GLY A 97 -0.43 -12.76 -16.32
N SER A 98 -0.93 -13.52 -17.30
CA SER A 98 -2.17 -13.20 -18.02
C SER A 98 -3.46 -13.53 -17.28
N ALA A 99 -3.43 -14.31 -16.18
CA ALA A 99 -4.64 -14.76 -15.49
C ALA A 99 -5.15 -13.78 -14.43
N TRP A 100 -4.35 -12.78 -14.05
CA TRP A 100 -4.72 -11.76 -13.08
C TRP A 100 -5.77 -10.80 -13.62
N LYS A 101 -6.82 -10.53 -12.83
CA LYS A 101 -7.92 -9.65 -13.24
C LYS A 101 -8.54 -8.87 -12.09
N THR A 102 -9.04 -7.66 -12.39
CA THR A 102 -9.88 -6.90 -11.45
C THR A 102 -11.30 -7.47 -11.37
N PRO A 103 -12.16 -7.06 -10.41
CA PRO A 103 -13.55 -7.51 -10.34
C PRO A 103 -14.35 -7.15 -11.61
N GLU A 104 -14.00 -6.05 -12.26
CA GLU A 104 -14.57 -5.60 -13.54
C GLU A 104 -13.97 -6.32 -14.76
N GLY A 105 -12.99 -7.19 -14.54
CA GLY A 105 -12.36 -8.01 -15.58
C GLY A 105 -11.17 -7.35 -16.29
N VAL A 106 -10.66 -6.22 -15.81
CA VAL A 106 -9.46 -5.59 -16.39
C VAL A 106 -8.25 -6.51 -16.18
N ALA A 107 -7.53 -6.80 -17.26
CA ALA A 107 -6.39 -7.71 -17.28
C ALA A 107 -5.37 -7.30 -18.35
N LEU A 108 -4.16 -7.85 -18.28
CA LEU A 108 -3.16 -7.74 -19.35
C LEU A 108 -3.71 -8.28 -20.67
N GLY A 109 -3.34 -7.64 -21.78
CA GLY A 109 -3.80 -7.99 -23.12
C GLY A 109 -5.19 -7.46 -23.48
N MET A 110 -5.93 -6.85 -22.55
CA MET A 110 -7.23 -6.23 -22.84
C MET A 110 -7.07 -5.13 -23.89
N SER A 111 -7.92 -5.12 -24.91
CA SER A 111 -7.88 -4.08 -25.95
C SER A 111 -8.44 -2.75 -25.45
N LEU A 112 -8.02 -1.64 -26.06
CA LEU A 112 -8.51 -0.29 -25.75
C LEU A 112 -10.05 -0.24 -25.79
N LYS A 113 -10.67 -0.82 -26.83
CA LYS A 113 -12.12 -0.88 -26.97
C LYS A 113 -12.80 -1.72 -25.89
N ASP A 114 -12.17 -2.80 -25.45
CA ASP A 114 -12.74 -3.62 -24.37
C ASP A 114 -12.62 -2.90 -23.02
N LEU A 115 -11.52 -2.17 -22.80
CA LEU A 115 -11.39 -1.32 -21.62
C LEU A 115 -12.43 -0.20 -21.61
N GLU A 116 -12.77 0.39 -22.76
CA GLU A 116 -13.87 1.37 -22.85
C GLU A 116 -15.22 0.77 -22.43
N LYS A 117 -15.52 -0.46 -22.88
CA LYS A 117 -16.75 -1.16 -22.48
C LYS A 117 -16.78 -1.42 -20.97
N VAL A 118 -15.66 -1.85 -20.40
CA VAL A 118 -15.52 -2.08 -18.95
C VAL A 118 -15.63 -0.75 -18.18
N ASN A 119 -15.00 0.31 -18.69
CA ASN A 119 -15.05 1.63 -18.08
C ASN A 119 -16.44 2.28 -18.22
N GLN A 120 -17.26 1.86 -19.18
CA GLN A 120 -18.56 2.43 -19.55
C GLN A 120 -18.51 3.86 -20.09
N SER A 121 -17.32 4.32 -20.48
CA SER A 121 -17.08 5.61 -21.10
C SER A 121 -15.68 5.65 -21.70
N ASN A 122 -15.46 6.62 -22.59
CA ASN A 122 -14.12 6.94 -23.07
C ASN A 122 -13.25 7.38 -21.89
N PHE A 123 -11.98 6.97 -21.94
CA PHE A 123 -10.93 7.38 -21.00
C PHE A 123 -9.87 8.21 -21.74
N LYS A 124 -8.86 8.70 -21.03
CA LYS A 124 -7.70 9.38 -21.61
C LYS A 124 -6.43 8.57 -21.44
N LEU A 125 -5.58 8.65 -22.45
CA LEU A 125 -4.23 8.10 -22.45
C LEU A 125 -3.28 9.06 -23.15
N SER A 126 -2.01 9.02 -22.76
CA SER A 126 -0.94 9.75 -23.43
C SER A 126 -0.74 9.29 -24.87
N GLY A 127 -0.25 10.19 -25.72
CA GLY A 127 0.20 9.91 -27.08
C GLY A 127 1.40 8.98 -27.12
N TYR A 128 1.91 8.66 -28.30
CA TYR A 128 3.03 7.73 -28.53
C TYR A 128 4.37 8.42 -28.87
N GLU A 129 5.46 7.64 -29.00
CA GLU A 129 6.82 8.10 -29.33
C GLU A 129 7.49 9.00 -28.27
N TRP A 130 7.24 8.70 -27.00
CA TRP A 130 7.90 9.33 -25.85
C TRP A 130 7.86 8.40 -24.62
N ASP A 131 8.59 8.75 -23.57
CA ASP A 131 8.84 7.84 -22.44
C ASP A 131 7.58 7.35 -21.72
N TYR A 132 6.53 8.19 -21.68
CA TYR A 132 5.25 7.86 -21.06
C TYR A 132 4.19 7.42 -22.08
N ALA A 133 4.60 6.94 -23.25
CA ALA A 133 3.66 6.59 -24.31
C ALA A 133 2.55 5.61 -23.88
N GLY A 134 1.30 5.91 -24.22
CA GLY A 134 0.15 5.02 -24.02
C GLY A 134 -0.28 4.78 -22.57
N VAL A 135 0.26 5.50 -21.60
CA VAL A 135 -0.17 5.48 -20.19
C VAL A 135 -1.60 6.02 -20.09
N VAL A 136 -2.49 5.32 -19.39
CA VAL A 136 -3.82 5.83 -19.06
C VAL A 136 -3.70 6.96 -18.05
N THR A 137 -4.13 8.16 -18.43
CA THR A 137 -4.03 9.38 -17.61
C THR A 137 -5.34 9.74 -16.91
N SER A 138 -6.48 9.22 -17.37
CA SER A 138 -7.76 9.42 -16.69
C SER A 138 -8.82 8.41 -17.12
N TYR A 139 -9.47 7.75 -16.15
CA TYR A 139 -10.68 6.95 -16.41
C TYR A 139 -11.97 7.79 -16.55
N GLY A 140 -11.88 9.12 -16.42
CA GLY A 140 -13.04 10.01 -16.37
C GLY A 140 -13.87 9.83 -15.09
N LYS A 141 -15.15 10.23 -15.12
CA LYS A 141 -16.12 10.02 -14.03
C LYS A 141 -16.96 8.75 -14.30
N SER A 142 -16.30 7.62 -14.52
CA SER A 142 -16.95 6.38 -14.97
C SER A 142 -16.58 5.17 -14.11
N GLN A 143 -16.86 3.94 -14.56
CA GLN A 143 -16.79 2.72 -13.74
C GLN A 143 -15.42 2.50 -13.08
N LEU A 144 -14.31 2.81 -13.77
CA LEU A 144 -12.95 2.62 -13.26
C LEU A 144 -12.38 3.85 -12.53
N SER A 145 -13.15 4.95 -12.41
CA SER A 145 -12.70 6.19 -11.76
C SER A 145 -12.28 6.00 -10.30
N LYS A 146 -12.90 5.04 -9.60
CA LYS A 146 -12.53 4.62 -8.23
C LYS A 146 -11.11 4.05 -8.12
N TYR A 147 -10.49 3.66 -9.23
CA TYR A 147 -9.13 3.12 -9.27
C TYR A 147 -8.11 4.09 -9.87
N ALA A 148 -8.48 5.36 -10.10
CA ALA A 148 -7.61 6.33 -10.77
C ALA A 148 -6.23 6.53 -10.12
N LYS A 149 -6.08 6.23 -8.83
CA LYS A 149 -4.80 6.34 -8.11
C LYS A 149 -4.09 5.01 -7.88
N THR A 150 -4.73 3.90 -8.23
CA THR A 150 -4.32 2.55 -7.79
C THR A 150 -4.17 1.54 -8.91
N LEU A 151 -4.82 1.77 -10.05
CA LEU A 151 -4.72 0.95 -11.26
C LEU A 151 -4.03 1.74 -12.35
N HIS A 152 -2.78 1.39 -12.65
CA HIS A 152 -1.98 2.01 -13.69
C HIS A 152 -1.89 1.06 -14.88
N LEU A 153 -2.31 1.54 -16.04
CA LEU A 153 -2.34 0.77 -17.28
C LEU A 153 -1.53 1.50 -18.34
N ARG A 154 -0.81 0.74 -19.16
CA ARG A 154 -0.12 1.26 -20.34
C ARG A 154 -0.45 0.44 -21.58
N PHE A 155 -0.88 1.14 -22.62
CA PHE A 155 -1.09 0.63 -23.97
C PHE A 155 0.20 0.81 -24.77
N ASN A 156 1.12 -0.15 -24.68
CA ASN A 156 2.38 -0.14 -25.43
C ASN A 156 2.48 -1.35 -26.38
N ASP A 157 1.41 -1.61 -27.14
CA ASP A 157 1.36 -2.67 -28.15
C ASP A 157 2.08 -2.21 -29.42
N ASP A 158 3.34 -2.62 -29.61
CA ASP A 158 4.19 -2.27 -30.77
C ASP A 158 3.55 -2.56 -32.13
N ASN A 159 2.60 -3.50 -32.19
CA ASN A 159 1.90 -3.83 -33.43
C ASN A 159 0.68 -2.93 -33.71
N ALA A 160 0.28 -2.09 -32.77
CA ALA A 160 -0.90 -1.23 -32.93
C ALA A 160 -0.67 -0.13 -33.98
N SER A 161 0.54 0.43 -34.06
CA SER A 161 0.90 1.46 -35.06
C SER A 161 0.77 0.93 -36.50
N LYS A 162 1.08 -0.34 -36.73
CA LYS A 162 0.97 -1.01 -38.05
C LYS A 162 -0.46 -1.12 -38.59
N ARG A 163 -1.48 -0.84 -37.75
CA ARG A 163 -2.90 -0.91 -38.12
C ARG A 163 -3.42 0.42 -38.71
N VAL A 164 -2.59 1.45 -38.70
CA VAL A 164 -2.89 2.79 -39.23
C VAL A 164 -1.78 3.23 -40.17
N SER A 165 -2.04 4.27 -40.98
CA SER A 165 -1.00 4.88 -41.81
C SER A 165 -0.05 5.74 -40.98
N ASP A 166 1.15 6.03 -41.49
CA ASP A 166 2.13 6.89 -40.82
C ASP A 166 1.55 8.28 -40.50
N ALA A 167 0.75 8.84 -41.42
CA ALA A 167 0.09 10.12 -41.22
C ALA A 167 -0.97 10.07 -40.10
N GLU A 168 -1.73 8.97 -39.99
CA GLU A 168 -2.65 8.75 -38.89
C GLU A 168 -1.87 8.58 -37.56
N TYR A 169 -0.80 7.78 -37.56
CA TYR A 169 0.00 7.52 -36.36
C TYR A 169 0.65 8.81 -35.83
N ALA A 170 1.20 9.63 -36.73
CA ALA A 170 1.75 10.94 -36.39
C ALA A 170 0.74 11.89 -35.71
N SER A 171 -0.57 11.73 -35.95
CA SER A 171 -1.59 12.56 -35.31
C SER A 171 -1.89 12.20 -33.84
N VAL A 172 -1.33 11.09 -33.34
CA VAL A 172 -1.46 10.62 -31.95
C VAL A 172 -0.10 10.46 -31.26
N MET A 173 0.95 11.06 -31.82
CA MET A 173 2.29 11.12 -31.22
C MET A 173 2.44 12.34 -30.30
N GLY A 174 3.45 12.28 -29.42
CA GLY A 174 3.90 13.37 -28.58
C GLY A 174 3.28 13.39 -27.19
N ASP A 175 3.81 14.30 -26.37
CA ASP A 175 3.39 14.57 -24.99
C ASP A 175 2.05 15.32 -24.99
N SER A 176 0.97 14.58 -25.21
CA SER A 176 -0.40 15.07 -25.18
C SER A 176 -1.36 13.97 -24.77
N ASP A 177 -2.46 14.37 -24.15
CA ASP A 177 -3.55 13.46 -23.77
C ASP A 177 -4.55 13.31 -24.91
N PHE A 178 -4.86 12.06 -25.25
CA PHE A 178 -5.86 11.70 -26.23
C PHE A 178 -7.03 10.98 -25.59
N SER A 179 -8.23 11.20 -26.11
CA SER A 179 -9.38 10.37 -25.77
C SER A 179 -9.22 8.99 -26.41
N SER A 180 -9.57 7.93 -25.67
CA SER A 180 -9.66 6.57 -26.22
C SER A 180 -10.64 6.50 -27.40
N GLY A 181 -11.66 7.36 -27.43
CA GLY A 181 -12.60 7.50 -28.54
C GLY A 181 -12.06 8.24 -29.78
N ASN A 182 -10.80 8.68 -29.78
CA ASN A 182 -10.15 9.25 -30.96
C ASN A 182 -10.16 8.22 -32.10
N LYS A 183 -10.48 8.65 -33.33
CA LYS A 183 -10.63 7.75 -34.49
C LYS A 183 -9.37 6.91 -34.76
N VAL A 184 -8.19 7.48 -34.60
CA VAL A 184 -6.91 6.78 -34.79
C VAL A 184 -6.67 5.81 -33.64
N MET A 185 -6.88 6.22 -32.38
CA MET A 185 -6.78 5.32 -31.21
C MET A 185 -7.73 4.12 -31.33
N GLN A 186 -8.95 4.34 -31.80
CA GLN A 186 -9.95 3.31 -32.09
C GLN A 186 -9.53 2.37 -33.23
N LYS A 187 -8.88 2.90 -34.26
CA LYS A 187 -8.38 2.09 -35.39
C LYS A 187 -7.16 1.27 -34.97
N MET A 188 -6.25 1.86 -34.20
CA MET A 188 -5.10 1.19 -33.59
C MET A 188 -5.56 0.09 -32.62
N ASN A 189 -6.58 0.34 -31.79
CA ASN A 189 -7.07 -0.57 -30.74
C ASN A 189 -5.94 -1.32 -30.00
N PRO A 190 -4.97 -0.61 -29.41
CA PRO A 190 -3.83 -1.22 -28.73
C PRO A 190 -4.28 -2.10 -27.56
N ALA A 191 -3.46 -3.07 -27.18
CA ALA A 191 -3.68 -3.89 -25.99
C ALA A 191 -2.90 -3.34 -24.78
N VAL A 192 -3.43 -3.54 -23.57
CA VAL A 192 -2.71 -3.29 -22.31
C VAL A 192 -1.48 -4.20 -22.25
N LYS A 193 -0.29 -3.61 -22.13
CA LYS A 193 0.99 -4.33 -22.03
C LYS A 193 1.66 -4.21 -20.67
N GLU A 194 1.38 -3.12 -19.96
CA GLU A 194 1.82 -2.98 -18.58
C GLU A 194 0.60 -2.73 -17.70
N MET A 195 0.56 -3.44 -16.57
CA MET A 195 -0.46 -3.30 -15.56
C MET A 195 0.24 -3.28 -14.21
N ARG A 196 0.11 -2.16 -13.51
CA ARG A 196 0.70 -1.98 -12.18
C ARG A 196 -0.39 -1.57 -11.20
N ILE A 197 -0.35 -2.21 -10.05
CA ILE A 197 -1.22 -1.89 -8.93
C ILE A 197 -0.37 -1.19 -7.88
N THR A 198 -0.77 0.00 -7.48
CA THR A 198 -0.20 0.61 -6.28
C THR A 198 -1.16 0.33 -5.13
N PHE A 199 -0.61 -0.06 -3.99
CA PHE A 199 -1.41 -0.10 -2.78
C PHE A 199 -1.71 1.34 -2.41
N SER A 200 -2.98 1.61 -2.14
CA SER A 200 -3.33 2.88 -1.53
C SER A 200 -2.50 2.95 -0.25
N LYS A 201 -1.57 3.90 -0.17
CA LYS A 201 -1.37 4.51 1.14
C LYS A 201 -2.79 4.90 1.55
N PRO A 202 -3.33 4.48 2.70
CA PRO A 202 -4.56 5.06 3.20
C PRO A 202 -4.41 6.55 2.96
N GLU A 203 -5.27 7.08 2.09
CA GLU A 203 -5.13 8.47 1.70
C GLU A 203 -5.15 9.24 3.00
N SER A 204 -4.07 9.98 3.25
CA SER A 204 -4.18 11.19 4.03
C SER A 204 -5.23 12.02 3.28
N THR A 205 -6.49 11.82 3.65
CA THR A 205 -7.58 12.63 3.14
C THR A 205 -7.19 14.06 3.45
N GLU A 206 -7.04 14.81 2.36
CA GLU A 206 -6.92 16.26 2.31
C GLU A 206 -5.58 16.86 2.80
N SER A 207 -4.93 17.56 1.88
CA SER A 207 -4.35 18.87 2.21
C SER A 207 -5.44 19.76 2.82
N GLY A 208 -5.71 19.59 4.11
CA GLY A 208 -6.87 20.23 4.72
C GLY A 208 -7.23 19.75 6.11
N TYR A 209 -6.27 19.35 6.94
CA TYR A 209 -6.28 19.42 8.41
C TYR A 209 -5.22 18.47 8.96
N ILE A 210 -4.06 19.02 9.35
CA ILE A 210 -3.16 18.31 10.27
C ILE A 210 -3.82 18.48 11.63
N PRO A 211 -4.32 17.41 12.29
CA PRO A 211 -4.82 17.56 13.65
C PRO A 211 -3.70 18.15 14.49
N ARG A 212 -4.04 19.12 15.34
CA ARG A 212 -3.05 19.91 16.06
C ARG A 212 -2.13 18.97 16.83
N VAL A 213 -0.86 18.92 16.45
CA VAL A 213 0.20 18.19 17.18
C VAL A 213 0.99 19.16 18.04
N ASP A 214 1.25 20.36 17.52
CA ASP A 214 2.02 21.39 18.20
C ASP A 214 1.27 21.92 19.43
N GLY A 215 1.91 21.81 20.59
CA GLY A 215 1.36 22.29 21.84
C GLY A 215 1.92 21.60 23.07
N GLU A 216 1.38 22.03 24.22
CA GLU A 216 1.66 21.43 25.50
C GLU A 216 0.53 20.47 25.88
N TRP A 217 0.89 19.21 26.06
CA TRP A 217 -0.02 18.11 26.30
C TRP A 217 0.13 17.59 27.71
N LYS A 218 -0.94 17.66 28.49
CA LYS A 218 -0.95 17.16 29.87
C LYS A 218 -1.37 15.70 29.90
N ILE A 219 -0.59 14.85 30.57
CA ILE A 219 -0.95 13.46 30.81
C ILE A 219 -2.14 13.41 31.78
N VAL A 220 -3.26 12.82 31.35
CA VAL A 220 -4.49 12.72 32.17
C VAL A 220 -4.69 11.32 32.74
N SER A 221 -4.27 10.29 32.01
CA SER A 221 -4.31 8.89 32.43
C SER A 221 -3.31 8.05 31.63
N GLY A 222 -3.07 6.82 32.05
CA GLY A 222 -2.30 5.86 31.27
C GLY A 222 -2.77 4.44 31.56
N VAL A 223 -2.49 3.54 30.62
CA VAL A 223 -2.82 2.11 30.73
C VAL A 223 -1.64 1.27 30.25
N CYS A 224 -1.38 0.17 30.94
CA CYS A 224 -0.40 -0.82 30.54
C CYS A 224 -0.88 -1.58 29.29
N GLY A 225 -0.03 -1.62 28.27
CA GLY A 225 -0.19 -2.43 27.08
C GLY A 225 0.28 -3.88 27.25
N LYS A 226 0.37 -4.61 26.13
CA LYS A 226 0.74 -6.03 26.10
C LYS A 226 2.08 -6.36 26.75
N VAL A 227 3.08 -5.49 26.54
CA VAL A 227 4.49 -5.74 26.89
C VAL A 227 5.03 -4.71 27.90
N CYS A 228 4.14 -3.99 28.60
CA CYS A 228 4.56 -2.96 29.54
C CYS A 228 5.20 -3.57 30.80
N THR A 229 6.20 -2.88 31.34
CA THR A 229 6.91 -3.29 32.57
C THR A 229 6.49 -2.47 33.80
N MET A 230 5.67 -1.44 33.62
CA MET A 230 5.23 -0.53 34.67
C MET A 230 3.90 -0.96 35.31
N ASP A 231 3.82 -0.88 36.63
CA ASP A 231 2.57 -1.04 37.37
C ASP A 231 1.72 0.25 37.39
N ASN A 232 0.47 0.13 37.84
CA ASN A 232 -0.47 1.26 37.92
C ASN A 232 0.02 2.40 38.82
N ALA A 233 0.79 2.12 39.87
CA ALA A 233 1.32 3.14 40.76
C ALA A 233 2.45 3.92 40.09
N GLN A 234 3.30 3.25 39.31
CA GLN A 234 4.35 3.87 38.49
C GLN A 234 3.73 4.72 37.37
N ILE A 235 2.73 4.20 36.66
CA ILE A 235 2.00 4.94 35.60
C ILE A 235 1.33 6.20 36.18
N SER A 236 0.71 6.10 37.35
CA SER A 236 0.01 7.22 37.99
C SER A 236 0.91 8.40 38.32
N LYS A 237 2.22 8.19 38.53
CA LYS A 237 3.20 9.27 38.78
C LYS A 237 3.37 10.22 37.59
N TYR A 238 2.93 9.83 36.39
CA TYR A 238 3.00 10.68 35.20
C TYR A 238 1.78 11.58 35.04
N LYS A 239 0.69 11.32 35.74
CA LYS A 239 -0.52 12.16 35.67
C LYS A 239 -0.19 13.61 36.04
N GLY A 240 -0.60 14.54 35.20
CA GLY A 240 -0.38 15.97 35.34
C GLY A 240 0.95 16.48 34.80
N LYS A 241 1.87 15.60 34.39
CA LYS A 241 3.12 16.00 33.74
C LYS A 241 2.87 16.37 32.27
N MET A 242 3.78 17.16 31.72
CA MET A 242 3.66 17.75 30.38
C MET A 242 4.51 17.02 29.35
N VAL A 243 3.93 16.85 28.17
CA VAL A 243 4.60 16.49 26.92
C VAL A 243 4.50 17.70 26.00
N GLN A 244 5.62 18.24 25.56
CA GLN A 244 5.66 19.37 24.65
C GLN A 244 6.07 18.89 23.27
N VAL A 245 5.28 19.24 22.27
CA VAL A 245 5.59 18.97 20.86
C VAL A 245 5.66 20.30 20.13
N TYR A 246 6.80 20.55 19.51
CA TYR A 246 7.03 21.70 18.63
C TYR A 246 7.78 21.21 17.39
N LYS A 247 7.78 22.01 16.32
CA LYS A 247 8.48 21.72 15.07
C LYS A 247 9.93 21.22 15.29
N GLY A 248 10.12 19.90 15.17
CA GLY A 248 11.41 19.22 15.33
C GLY A 248 11.91 19.04 16.78
N SER A 249 11.03 19.18 17.78
CA SER A 249 11.36 19.03 19.19
C SER A 249 10.25 18.30 19.94
N TYR A 250 10.66 17.27 20.70
CA TYR A 250 9.76 16.50 21.57
C TYR A 250 10.36 16.43 22.97
N LEU A 251 9.64 16.98 23.94
CA LEU A 251 10.03 16.95 25.35
C LEU A 251 8.95 16.25 26.15
N SER A 252 9.28 15.14 26.79
CA SER A 252 8.36 14.47 27.70
C SER A 252 9.01 14.17 29.05
N PRO A 253 8.22 13.73 30.04
CA PRO A 253 8.75 13.33 31.34
C PRO A 253 9.51 12.01 31.33
N PHE A 254 9.50 11.29 30.21
CA PHE A 254 10.14 9.99 30.04
C PHE A 254 11.35 10.06 29.11
N VAL A 255 11.29 10.83 28.02
CA VAL A 255 12.41 10.99 27.10
C VAL A 255 12.49 12.44 26.60
N LYS A 256 13.72 12.96 26.52
CA LYS A 256 14.02 14.18 25.77
C LYS A 256 14.56 13.76 24.41
N LEU A 257 13.83 14.11 23.36
CA LEU A 257 14.17 13.75 22.00
C LEU A 257 14.56 15.01 21.24
N ASP A 258 15.84 15.36 21.35
CA ASP A 258 16.43 16.43 20.58
C ASP A 258 16.60 15.95 19.13
N SER A 259 16.10 16.71 18.16
CA SER A 259 16.18 16.41 16.72
C SER A 259 15.31 15.24 16.21
N CYS A 260 14.30 14.80 16.96
CA CYS A 260 13.30 13.88 16.40
C CYS A 260 12.27 14.68 15.59
N GLY A 261 12.27 14.42 14.28
CA GLY A 261 11.30 15.01 13.37
C GLY A 261 9.98 14.26 13.45
N LEU A 262 8.88 15.00 13.64
CA LEU A 262 7.57 14.50 13.21
C LEU A 262 7.68 14.18 11.72
N THR A 263 7.26 12.98 11.31
CA THR A 263 7.21 12.66 9.88
C THR A 263 6.34 13.69 9.15
N LYS A 264 6.72 14.07 7.92
CA LYS A 264 5.95 15.02 7.10
C LYS A 264 4.54 14.52 6.74
N SER A 265 4.22 13.27 7.08
CA SER A 265 2.97 12.59 6.81
C SER A 265 2.47 11.89 8.06
N TYR A 266 1.16 11.81 8.19
CA TYR A 266 0.43 11.02 9.19
C TYR A 266 -0.58 10.12 8.48
N GLU A 267 -1.02 9.08 9.16
CA GLU A 267 -1.99 8.10 8.66
C GLU A 267 -3.35 8.32 9.33
N ILE A 268 -4.43 8.50 8.56
CA ILE A 268 -5.79 8.61 9.12
C ILE A 268 -6.42 7.21 9.15
N LYS A 269 -6.94 6.80 10.31
CA LYS A 269 -7.68 5.53 10.48
C LYS A 269 -8.94 5.72 11.31
N PRO A 270 -9.98 4.91 11.12
CA PRO A 270 -11.09 4.80 12.08
C PRO A 270 -10.56 4.42 13.47
N LEU A 271 -11.09 5.05 14.53
CA LEU A 271 -10.70 4.72 15.91
C LEU A 271 -10.93 3.23 16.23
N ALA A 272 -12.03 2.66 15.72
CA ALA A 272 -12.36 1.26 15.93
C ALA A 272 -11.30 0.32 15.34
N GLU A 273 -10.84 0.58 14.12
CA GLU A 273 -9.80 -0.21 13.46
C GLU A 273 -8.47 -0.16 14.24
N TRP A 274 -8.11 1.01 14.75
CA TRP A 274 -6.93 1.14 15.60
C TRP A 274 -7.07 0.39 16.93
N LEU A 275 -8.22 0.48 17.59
CA LEU A 275 -8.48 -0.26 18.82
C LEU A 275 -8.52 -1.78 18.61
N ASP A 276 -8.90 -2.27 17.43
CA ASP A 276 -8.80 -3.69 17.09
C ASP A 276 -7.34 -4.15 17.02
N SER A 277 -6.45 -3.30 16.50
CA SER A 277 -5.00 -3.57 16.50
C SER A 277 -4.34 -3.36 17.87
N GLU A 278 -4.88 -2.45 18.69
CA GLU A 278 -4.36 -2.03 19.99
C GLU A 278 -5.40 -2.14 21.12
N PRO A 279 -5.91 -3.36 21.41
CA PRO A 279 -7.05 -3.55 22.31
C PRO A 279 -6.78 -3.10 23.76
N TYR A 280 -5.50 -3.03 24.14
CA TYR A 280 -5.08 -2.57 25.47
C TYR A 280 -5.30 -1.07 25.70
N ALA A 281 -5.49 -0.28 24.63
CA ALA A 281 -5.79 1.14 24.74
C ALA A 281 -7.28 1.42 25.04
N ALA A 282 -8.17 0.42 24.92
CA ALA A 282 -9.61 0.58 25.16
C ALA A 282 -9.96 1.22 26.53
N PRO A 283 -9.27 0.92 27.65
CA PRO A 283 -9.54 1.55 28.94
C PRO A 283 -9.29 3.08 28.99
N LEU A 284 -8.60 3.66 28.00
CA LEU A 284 -8.44 5.11 27.89
C LEU A 284 -9.75 5.84 27.53
N ASN A 285 -10.80 5.09 27.15
CA ASN A 285 -12.13 5.60 26.82
C ASN A 285 -12.07 6.76 25.82
N LEU A 286 -11.38 6.50 24.70
CA LEU A 286 -11.21 7.43 23.59
C LEU A 286 -12.53 7.58 22.83
N LYS A 287 -12.84 8.81 22.42
CA LYS A 287 -14.08 9.12 21.69
C LYS A 287 -13.73 9.95 20.46
N ALA A 288 -13.64 9.28 19.32
CA ALA A 288 -13.38 9.89 18.03
C ALA A 288 -13.97 9.00 16.93
N LYS A 289 -14.31 9.58 15.78
CA LYS A 289 -14.64 8.79 14.58
C LYS A 289 -13.34 8.30 13.96
N ASN A 290 -12.38 9.20 13.78
CA ASN A 290 -11.08 8.94 13.19
C ASN A 290 -9.97 9.40 14.13
N ILE A 291 -8.82 8.77 13.97
CA ILE A 291 -7.55 9.20 14.56
C ILE A 291 -6.57 9.53 13.44
N ALA A 292 -5.58 10.37 13.75
CA ALA A 292 -4.38 10.49 12.94
C ALA A 292 -3.19 9.94 13.73
N VAL A 293 -2.50 8.97 13.12
CA VAL A 293 -1.29 8.35 13.64
C VAL A 293 -0.09 9.08 13.05
N HIS A 294 0.65 9.74 13.93
CA HIS A 294 1.89 10.42 13.61
C HIS A 294 3.07 9.57 14.08
N THR A 295 4.15 9.55 13.31
CA THR A 295 5.38 8.86 13.71
C THR A 295 6.46 9.88 13.99
N PHE A 296 7.05 9.83 15.18
CA PHE A 296 8.31 10.49 15.46
C PHE A 296 9.44 9.56 15.01
N SER A 297 10.28 10.04 14.09
CA SER A 297 11.50 9.32 13.70
C SER A 297 12.70 9.91 14.44
N CYS A 298 13.41 9.06 15.18
CA CYS A 298 14.66 9.40 15.85
C CYS A 298 15.81 8.56 15.26
N PRO A 299 17.08 9.00 15.40
CA PRO A 299 18.22 8.24 14.89
C PRO A 299 18.34 6.79 15.40
N LYS A 300 17.72 6.46 16.54
CA LYS A 300 17.78 5.12 17.16
C LYS A 300 16.42 4.53 17.55
N ASP A 301 15.34 5.30 17.48
CA ASP A 301 14.02 4.92 17.99
C ASP A 301 12.91 5.56 17.16
N SER A 302 11.68 5.09 17.35
CA SER A 302 10.47 5.75 16.85
C SER A 302 9.38 5.73 17.90
N ALA A 303 8.58 6.79 17.97
CA ALA A 303 7.41 6.85 18.83
C ALA A 303 6.17 7.16 18.01
N GLU A 304 5.04 6.54 18.35
CA GLU A 304 3.75 6.88 17.76
C GLU A 304 3.00 7.87 18.65
N PHE A 305 2.48 8.91 17.99
CA PHE A 305 1.63 9.91 18.61
C PHE A 305 0.32 9.97 17.85
N ILE A 306 -0.77 9.73 18.56
CA ILE A 306 -2.08 9.52 17.98
C ILE A 306 -2.97 10.67 18.39
N THR A 307 -3.30 11.58 17.48
CA THR A 307 -4.27 12.66 17.74
C THR A 307 -5.67 12.18 17.40
N LEU A 308 -6.64 12.56 18.24
CA LEU A 308 -8.06 12.35 17.94
C LEU A 308 -8.59 13.51 17.09
N ASP A 309 -9.71 13.28 16.41
CA ASP A 309 -10.40 14.29 15.59
C ASP A 309 -11.01 15.47 16.39
N ASP A 310 -10.89 15.47 17.73
CA ASP A 310 -11.31 16.57 18.60
C ASP A 310 -10.25 17.67 18.79
N ASP A 311 -9.05 17.49 18.23
CA ASP A 311 -7.91 18.41 18.28
C ASP A 311 -7.41 18.78 19.69
N LYS A 312 -7.86 18.04 20.70
CA LYS A 312 -7.59 18.32 22.12
C LYS A 312 -7.13 17.09 22.87
N THR A 313 -7.34 15.91 22.32
CA THR A 313 -6.97 14.64 22.92
C THR A 313 -5.93 13.95 22.04
N ALA A 314 -4.91 13.38 22.69
CA ALA A 314 -3.95 12.53 22.02
C ALA A 314 -3.61 11.30 22.87
N VAL A 315 -2.96 10.33 22.26
CA VAL A 315 -2.36 9.17 22.91
C VAL A 315 -0.91 9.07 22.49
N ILE A 316 -0.04 8.75 23.43
CA ILE A 316 1.34 8.38 23.14
C ILE A 316 1.66 7.02 23.73
N ALA A 317 2.30 6.16 22.94
CA ALA A 317 2.82 4.89 23.38
C ALA A 317 4.31 5.02 23.74
N TRP A 318 4.69 4.59 24.94
CA TRP A 318 6.10 4.56 25.37
C TRP A 318 6.35 3.36 26.28
N GLU A 319 7.34 2.53 25.95
CA GLU A 319 7.68 1.27 26.65
C GLU A 319 6.46 0.37 26.94
N GLY A 320 5.55 0.29 25.96
CA GLY A 320 4.32 -0.49 26.08
C GLY A 320 3.25 0.12 26.99
N VAL A 321 3.42 1.35 27.49
CA VAL A 321 2.36 2.10 28.20
C VAL A 321 1.72 3.09 27.24
N TYR A 322 0.38 3.14 27.21
CA TYR A 322 -0.37 4.14 26.45
C TYR A 322 -0.83 5.26 27.39
N PHE A 323 -0.31 6.47 27.21
CA PHE A 323 -0.72 7.65 27.95
C PHE A 323 -1.74 8.46 27.17
N LYS A 324 -2.88 8.75 27.79
CA LYS A 324 -3.84 9.73 27.28
C LYS A 324 -3.41 11.13 27.66
N LEU A 325 -3.45 12.01 26.68
CA LEU A 325 -3.01 13.38 26.74
C LEU A 325 -4.17 14.33 26.47
N GLN A 326 -4.13 15.50 27.11
CA GLN A 326 -5.04 16.60 26.85
C GLN A 326 -4.25 17.87 26.55
N LEU A 327 -4.52 18.51 25.43
CA LEU A 327 -3.96 19.81 25.07
C LEU A 327 -4.31 20.85 26.13
N GLN A 328 -3.34 21.70 26.50
CA GLN A 328 -3.53 22.84 27.41
C GLN A 328 -3.74 24.16 26.66
#